data_AF-A0A2E7M9W4-F1
#
_entry.id   AF-A0A2E7M9W4-F1
#
_cell.length_a   1.000
_cell.length_b   1.000
_cell.length_c   1.000
_cell.angle_alpha   90.00
_cell.angle_beta   90.00
_cell.angle_gamma   90.00
#
_symmetry.space_group_name_H-M   'P 1'
#
loop_
_entity.id
_entity.type
_entity.pdbx_description
1 polymer ?
#
loop_
_entity_poly.entity_id
_entity_poly.type
_entity_poly.pdbx_seq_one_letter_code
_entity_poly.pdbx_strand_id
1 'polypeptide(L)'
;MTLNVPISLRTHDDGGAPLFNDDGDPYVDVAIDGEDIGNQISSGLQGHLTVSGCLVGDINDFLLGAPLDLAISLAASQISAQISSLETAIEDALGALWVQGSAPVLDTELTYDLHPTAIEHEEEGLRIVMGGLLTAEEAPCIAESEVEGSLLTVTDMPAMSATVPNTLDEYHAGILLSDDFTNQALYAVWRGGVMCFAVADLGDSALSTSYLGLLLGLDSQERLDELLFLGEVPMMIRTVPEVPPQVTFDGDHDINIIVEGLGIEFYPMMQDRFTRLATVAIDVTAGVDLEIDPTGALAIDLHLDTDHLNPRVTYNEIAPDLNELLESNFGGFLGVIIDTVGGSLLEGMTIGMPTFNGLGLTALDLEALGSSPTLLDFLGTYALLGQTTGGESSGGCDGCADSAGCGADGCAAGGLGDESGCGGEGGCGIDGCG
;
A
#
# COMPACT_ATOMS: atom_id res chain seq x y z
N MET A 1 -7.02 40.67 0.55
CA MET A 1 -6.52 40.54 -0.83
C MET A 1 -6.25 39.07 -1.01
N THR A 2 -7.08 38.40 -1.81
CA THR A 2 -6.88 36.98 -2.12
C THR A 2 -6.13 36.96 -3.45
N LEU A 3 -4.89 36.48 -3.44
CA LEU A 3 -4.07 36.35 -4.64
C LEU A 3 -4.34 34.95 -5.20
N ASN A 4 -5.06 34.87 -6.31
CA ASN A 4 -5.28 33.62 -7.01
C ASN A 4 -4.10 33.42 -7.96
N VAL A 5 -3.07 32.70 -7.53
CA VAL A 5 -1.97 32.33 -8.43
C VAL A 5 -2.42 31.12 -9.24
N PRO A 6 -2.56 31.22 -10.58
CA PRO A 6 -2.82 30.05 -11.39
C PRO A 6 -1.55 29.19 -11.39
N ILE A 7 -1.60 28.08 -10.66
CA ILE A 7 -0.57 27.04 -10.74
C ILE A 7 -1.02 26.08 -11.85
N SER A 8 -0.19 25.93 -12.89
CA SER A 8 -0.40 24.87 -13.89
C SER A 8 0.56 23.73 -13.59
N LEU A 9 0.00 22.59 -13.21
CA LEU A 9 0.76 21.36 -13.05
C LEU A 9 0.64 20.62 -14.38
N ARG A 10 1.76 20.39 -15.05
CA ARG A 10 1.78 19.61 -16.29
C ARG A 10 2.38 18.25 -15.98
N THR A 11 1.49 17.28 -15.79
CA THR A 11 1.86 15.87 -15.89
C THR A 11 1.68 15.42 -17.34
N HIS A 12 2.39 14.36 -17.71
CA HIS A 12 2.33 13.67 -18.99
C HIS A 12 0.90 13.47 -19.53
N ASP A 13 0.38 14.36 -20.38
CA ASP A 13 -0.75 14.02 -21.25
C ASP A 13 -0.97 15.02 -22.42
N ASP A 14 -0.36 14.74 -23.58
CA ASP A 14 -0.74 15.35 -24.87
C ASP A 14 -0.17 14.54 -26.08
N GLY A 15 0.00 13.22 -25.93
CA GLY A 15 0.39 12.33 -27.04
C GLY A 15 1.81 12.48 -27.61
N GLY A 16 2.72 13.10 -26.87
CA GLY A 16 4.16 13.22 -27.19
C GLY A 16 5.03 12.39 -26.23
N ALA A 17 6.26 12.07 -26.66
CA ALA A 17 7.24 11.26 -25.92
C ALA A 17 7.42 11.70 -24.44
N PRO A 18 7.87 10.80 -23.53
CA PRO A 18 8.02 11.13 -22.11
C PRO A 18 8.90 12.36 -21.92
N LEU A 19 8.51 13.24 -20.99
CA LEU A 19 9.36 14.35 -20.57
C LEU A 19 10.41 13.77 -19.62
N PHE A 20 11.62 13.64 -20.15
CA PHE A 20 12.78 13.33 -19.36
C PHE A 20 13.51 14.63 -19.02
N ASN A 21 14.03 14.75 -17.80
CA ASN A 21 15.00 15.78 -17.48
C ASN A 21 16.29 15.56 -18.32
N ASP A 22 17.27 16.44 -18.18
CA ASP A 22 18.54 16.33 -18.90
C ASP A 22 19.29 15.01 -18.60
N ASP A 23 18.93 14.32 -17.50
CA ASP A 23 19.51 13.05 -17.05
C ASP A 23 18.76 11.80 -17.55
N GLY A 24 17.60 11.96 -18.21
CA GLY A 24 16.80 10.84 -18.69
C GLY A 24 15.76 10.33 -17.68
N ASP A 25 15.50 11.06 -16.59
CA ASP A 25 14.52 10.69 -15.57
C ASP A 25 13.18 11.41 -15.81
N PRO A 26 12.05 10.74 -15.61
CA PRO A 26 10.73 11.37 -15.70
C PRO A 26 10.58 12.47 -14.64
N TYR A 27 9.99 13.61 -15.02
CA TYR A 27 9.72 14.72 -14.10
C TYR A 27 8.32 15.31 -14.30
N VAL A 28 7.79 15.95 -13.26
CA VAL A 28 6.56 16.75 -13.32
C VAL A 28 6.98 18.22 -13.45
N ASP A 29 6.53 18.89 -14.50
CA ASP A 29 6.78 20.32 -14.70
C ASP A 29 5.74 21.13 -13.95
N VAL A 30 6.18 21.84 -12.90
CA VAL A 30 5.34 22.76 -12.14
C VAL A 30 5.56 24.16 -12.70
N ALA A 31 4.75 24.54 -13.69
CA ALA A 31 4.81 25.87 -14.26
C ALA A 31 3.83 26.79 -13.53
N ILE A 32 4.35 27.68 -12.68
CA ILE A 32 3.58 28.82 -12.18
C ILE A 32 3.72 29.93 -13.22
N ASP A 33 2.66 30.16 -14.01
CA ASP A 33 2.66 31.12 -15.13
C ASP A 33 2.94 32.56 -14.64
N GLY A 34 4.22 32.92 -14.60
CA GLY A 34 4.72 34.16 -14.01
C GLY A 34 4.42 35.43 -14.81
N GLU A 35 4.06 35.30 -16.11
CA GLU A 35 3.72 36.46 -16.94
C GLU A 35 2.48 37.21 -16.44
N ASP A 36 1.55 36.51 -15.76
CA ASP A 36 0.29 37.11 -15.31
C ASP A 36 0.31 37.52 -13.83
N ILE A 37 1.24 37.01 -13.02
CA ILE A 37 1.38 37.38 -11.60
C ILE A 37 1.72 38.86 -11.45
N GLY A 38 2.61 39.40 -12.30
CA GLY A 38 2.93 40.83 -12.30
C GLY A 38 1.70 41.72 -12.59
N ASN A 39 0.85 41.29 -13.54
CA ASN A 39 -0.37 42.01 -13.92
C ASN A 39 -1.48 41.86 -12.87
N GLN A 40 -1.60 40.69 -12.23
CA GLN A 40 -2.58 40.44 -11.16
C GLN A 40 -2.21 41.14 -9.86
N ILE A 41 -0.93 41.17 -9.48
CA ILE A 41 -0.44 41.96 -8.34
C ILE A 41 -0.66 43.45 -8.62
N SER A 42 -0.30 43.92 -9.82
CA SER A 42 -0.47 45.32 -10.21
C SER A 42 -1.94 45.75 -10.22
N SER A 43 -2.83 44.94 -10.80
CA SER A 43 -4.27 45.23 -10.84
C SER A 43 -4.95 45.12 -9.48
N GLY A 44 -4.56 44.16 -8.64
CA GLY A 44 -5.05 44.01 -7.27
C GLY A 44 -4.60 45.14 -6.33
N LEU A 45 -3.37 45.64 -6.49
CA LEU A 45 -2.85 46.79 -5.73
C LEU A 45 -3.45 48.12 -6.18
N GLN A 46 -3.77 48.27 -7.47
CA GLN A 46 -4.38 49.49 -8.02
C GLN A 46 -5.79 49.79 -7.46
N GLY A 47 -6.45 48.81 -6.83
CA GLY A 47 -7.82 48.96 -6.30
C GLY A 47 -7.98 49.14 -4.78
N HIS A 48 -6.97 48.80 -3.95
CA HIS A 48 -7.19 48.58 -2.50
C HIS A 48 -6.26 49.31 -1.52
N LEU A 49 -5.25 50.05 -1.98
CA LEU A 49 -4.44 50.90 -1.10
C LEU A 49 -5.15 52.24 -0.81
N THR A 50 -6.10 52.23 0.12
CA THR A 50 -6.60 53.47 0.75
C THR A 50 -5.97 53.63 2.13
N VAL A 51 -4.82 54.31 2.17
CA VAL A 51 -4.15 54.63 3.44
C VAL A 51 -4.84 55.84 4.06
N SER A 52 -5.75 55.62 5.02
CA SER A 52 -6.38 56.70 5.79
C SER A 52 -5.85 56.71 7.22
N GLY A 53 -5.14 57.78 7.60
CA GLY A 53 -4.64 58.02 8.94
C GLY A 53 -3.39 58.91 8.98
N CYS A 54 -3.39 59.94 9.82
CA CYS A 54 -2.35 60.98 9.89
C CYS A 54 -1.00 60.53 10.51
N LEU A 55 -0.76 59.23 10.71
CA LEU A 55 0.52 58.67 11.19
C LEU A 55 1.41 58.18 10.03
N VAL A 56 1.12 58.66 8.81
CA VAL A 56 1.69 58.18 7.55
C VAL A 56 2.72 59.18 6.98
N GLY A 57 2.93 60.34 7.61
CA GLY A 57 3.93 61.32 7.15
C GLY A 57 5.33 60.73 7.00
N ASP A 58 5.78 59.91 7.97
CA ASP A 58 7.15 59.38 7.97
C ASP A 58 7.33 58.08 7.15
N ILE A 59 6.28 57.27 7.00
CA ILE A 59 6.30 56.08 6.14
C ILE A 59 6.09 56.46 4.66
N ASN A 60 5.31 57.51 4.41
CA ASN A 60 5.07 58.03 3.07
C ASN A 60 6.29 58.78 2.50
N ASP A 61 7.11 59.45 3.32
CA ASP A 61 8.39 60.00 2.84
C ASP A 61 9.44 58.90 2.56
N PHE A 62 9.38 57.77 3.25
CA PHE A 62 10.24 56.61 2.96
C PHE A 62 9.76 55.83 1.73
N LEU A 63 8.45 55.70 1.52
CA LEU A 63 7.85 54.97 0.39
C LEU A 63 7.65 55.81 -0.88
N LEU A 64 7.57 57.15 -0.80
CA LEU A 64 7.51 58.04 -1.98
C LEU A 64 8.90 58.49 -2.48
N GLY A 65 9.96 58.25 -1.69
CA GLY A 65 11.34 58.50 -2.12
C GLY A 65 11.94 57.38 -2.97
N ALA A 66 11.44 56.16 -2.82
CA ALA A 66 11.70 55.07 -3.75
C ALA A 66 10.62 55.10 -4.85
N PRO A 67 10.97 54.97 -6.14
CA PRO A 67 9.94 54.83 -7.16
C PRO A 67 9.09 53.63 -6.80
N LEU A 68 7.75 53.76 -6.84
CA LEU A 68 6.81 52.66 -6.59
C LEU A 68 7.17 51.41 -7.41
N ASP A 69 7.73 51.61 -8.60
CA ASP A 69 8.31 50.59 -9.48
C ASP A 69 9.46 49.79 -8.84
N LEU A 70 10.24 50.41 -7.94
CA LEU A 70 11.29 49.74 -7.17
C LEU A 70 10.69 48.87 -6.06
N ALA A 71 9.64 49.33 -5.37
CA ALA A 71 8.98 48.54 -4.34
C ALA A 71 8.21 47.36 -4.94
N ILE A 72 7.54 47.57 -6.07
CA ILE A 72 6.87 46.51 -6.84
C ILE A 72 7.89 45.55 -7.42
N SER A 73 9.01 46.02 -7.99
CA SER A 73 10.04 45.12 -8.53
C SER A 73 10.77 44.33 -7.43
N LEU A 74 10.98 44.92 -6.24
CA LEU A 74 11.56 44.20 -5.10
C LEU A 74 10.59 43.13 -4.57
N ALA A 75 9.31 43.46 -4.39
CA ALA A 75 8.27 42.51 -3.98
C ALA A 75 8.10 41.39 -5.02
N ALA A 76 8.04 41.74 -6.31
CA ALA A 76 7.96 40.77 -7.40
C ALA A 76 9.20 39.86 -7.43
N SER A 77 10.40 40.40 -7.18
CA SER A 77 11.63 39.59 -7.11
C SER A 77 11.65 38.63 -5.92
N GLN A 78 11.14 39.05 -4.76
CA GLN A 78 11.04 38.17 -3.58
C GLN A 78 9.96 37.10 -3.76
N ILE A 79 8.79 37.46 -4.31
CA ILE A 79 7.72 36.52 -4.64
C ILE A 79 8.22 35.53 -5.70
N SER A 80 8.89 36.00 -6.76
CA SER A 80 9.47 35.12 -7.79
C SER A 80 10.53 34.16 -7.21
N ALA A 81 11.38 34.63 -6.30
CA ALA A 81 12.34 33.76 -5.62
C ALA A 81 11.66 32.73 -4.70
N GLN A 82 10.57 33.11 -4.02
CA GLN A 82 9.77 32.19 -3.21
C GLN A 82 8.99 31.19 -4.06
N ILE A 83 8.46 31.63 -5.21
CA ILE A 83 7.78 30.78 -6.20
C ILE A 83 8.76 29.75 -6.75
N SER A 84 9.95 30.16 -7.21
CA SER A 84 10.96 29.22 -7.71
C SER A 84 11.41 28.24 -6.63
N SER A 85 11.57 28.69 -5.38
CA SER A 85 11.85 27.78 -4.26
C SER A 85 10.70 26.83 -3.95
N LEU A 86 9.45 27.25 -4.17
CA LEU A 86 8.26 26.43 -3.97
C LEU A 86 8.10 25.42 -5.12
N GLU A 87 8.38 25.82 -6.35
CA GLU A 87 8.41 24.93 -7.52
C GLU A 87 9.41 23.80 -7.27
N THR A 88 10.67 24.11 -6.94
CA THR A 88 11.67 23.08 -6.61
C THR A 88 11.23 22.20 -5.44
N ALA A 89 10.64 22.78 -4.38
CA ALA A 89 10.16 21.99 -3.25
C ALA A 89 8.98 21.07 -3.61
N ILE A 90 8.08 21.50 -4.50
CA ILE A 90 6.96 20.70 -5.00
C ILE A 90 7.49 19.63 -5.96
N GLU A 91 8.40 19.96 -6.86
CA GLU A 91 9.03 19.02 -7.79
C GLU A 91 9.80 17.94 -7.04
N ASP A 92 10.61 18.31 -6.03
CA ASP A 92 11.31 17.37 -5.17
C ASP A 92 10.31 16.47 -4.41
N ALA A 93 9.20 17.04 -3.92
CA ALA A 93 8.16 16.29 -3.23
C ALA A 93 7.40 15.33 -4.16
N LEU A 94 7.08 15.75 -5.39
CA LEU A 94 6.41 14.92 -6.40
C LEU A 94 7.36 13.87 -6.97
N GLY A 95 8.64 14.19 -7.14
CA GLY A 95 9.67 13.23 -7.52
C GLY A 95 9.83 12.12 -6.48
N ALA A 96 9.68 12.46 -5.19
CA ALA A 96 9.66 11.48 -4.11
C ALA A 96 8.41 10.57 -4.12
N LEU A 97 7.34 10.94 -4.83
CA LEU A 97 6.18 10.05 -5.03
C LEU A 97 6.44 8.98 -6.10
N TRP A 98 7.51 9.09 -6.88
CA TRP A 98 7.94 8.01 -7.75
C TRP A 98 8.56 6.91 -6.91
N VAL A 99 7.80 5.83 -6.69
CA VAL A 99 8.20 4.72 -5.83
C VAL A 99 8.31 3.47 -6.70
N GLN A 100 9.55 3.08 -7.00
CA GLN A 100 9.88 1.85 -7.71
C GLN A 100 10.79 0.99 -6.84
N GLY A 101 10.63 -0.33 -6.92
CA GLY A 101 11.47 -1.24 -6.17
C GLY A 101 11.00 -2.68 -6.23
N SER A 102 11.57 -3.50 -5.36
CA SER A 102 11.10 -4.86 -5.13
C SER A 102 10.95 -5.14 -3.64
N ALA A 103 9.97 -5.96 -3.32
CA ALA A 103 9.69 -6.41 -1.96
C ALA A 103 9.59 -7.95 -1.95
N PRO A 104 10.27 -8.63 -1.01
CA PRO A 104 10.08 -10.05 -0.83
C PRO A 104 8.72 -10.32 -0.17
N VAL A 105 7.90 -11.16 -0.80
CA VAL A 105 6.67 -11.72 -0.23
C VAL A 105 6.87 -13.22 -0.17
N LEU A 106 7.16 -13.72 1.04
CA LEU A 106 7.66 -15.07 1.26
C LEU A 106 8.94 -15.33 0.42
N ASP A 107 8.94 -16.38 -0.40
CA ASP A 107 10.06 -16.76 -1.26
C ASP A 107 9.99 -16.11 -2.66
N THR A 108 9.06 -15.19 -2.88
CA THR A 108 8.82 -14.53 -4.18
C THR A 108 9.20 -13.06 -4.10
N GLU A 109 9.91 -12.57 -5.12
CA GLU A 109 10.22 -11.15 -5.27
C GLU A 109 9.12 -10.46 -6.10
N LEU A 110 8.37 -9.54 -5.48
CA LEU A 110 7.41 -8.69 -6.18
C LEU A 110 8.09 -7.38 -6.57
N THR A 111 7.98 -7.00 -7.83
CA THR A 111 8.43 -5.68 -8.33
C THR A 111 7.24 -4.74 -8.39
N TYR A 112 7.39 -3.54 -7.85
CA TYR A 112 6.38 -2.49 -7.86
C TYR A 112 6.92 -1.22 -8.52
N ASP A 113 6.04 -0.52 -9.23
CA ASP A 113 6.27 0.80 -9.81
C ASP A 113 5.01 1.64 -9.60
N LEU A 114 5.15 2.72 -8.84
CA LEU A 114 4.12 3.68 -8.51
C LEU A 114 4.59 5.06 -8.92
N HIS A 115 3.78 5.80 -9.68
CA HIS A 115 4.13 7.13 -10.13
C HIS A 115 2.90 8.01 -10.32
N PRO A 116 3.00 9.34 -10.10
CA PRO A 116 1.90 10.25 -10.40
C PRO A 116 1.56 10.24 -11.90
N THR A 117 0.29 10.07 -12.24
CA THR A 117 -0.23 10.14 -13.62
C THR A 117 -1.00 11.42 -13.88
N ALA A 118 -1.73 11.91 -12.89
CA ALA A 118 -2.47 13.16 -12.96
C ALA A 118 -2.46 13.90 -11.62
N ILE A 119 -2.61 15.23 -11.68
CA ILE A 119 -2.88 16.04 -10.50
C ILE A 119 -4.11 16.88 -10.80
N GLU A 120 -5.09 16.78 -9.91
CA GLU A 120 -6.39 17.41 -10.06
C GLU A 120 -6.64 18.34 -8.87
N HIS A 121 -7.18 19.52 -9.17
CA HIS A 121 -7.46 20.55 -8.17
C HIS A 121 -8.89 21.02 -8.33
N GLU A 122 -9.70 20.77 -7.31
CA GLU A 122 -11.12 21.11 -7.23
C GLU A 122 -11.37 22.12 -6.08
N GLU A 123 -12.61 22.59 -5.89
CA GLU A 123 -12.91 23.51 -4.77
C GLU A 123 -12.73 22.82 -3.41
N GLU A 124 -12.85 21.49 -3.41
CA GLU A 124 -12.80 20.60 -2.26
C GLU A 124 -11.38 20.22 -1.85
N GLY A 125 -10.38 20.37 -2.73
CA GLY A 125 -8.98 20.03 -2.42
C GLY A 125 -8.09 19.69 -3.62
N LEU A 126 -6.98 19.02 -3.30
CA LEU A 126 -5.96 18.56 -4.24
C LEU A 126 -5.94 17.02 -4.25
N ARG A 127 -6.03 16.41 -5.43
CA ARG A 127 -5.88 14.97 -5.64
C ARG A 127 -4.66 14.70 -6.51
N ILE A 128 -3.86 13.74 -6.08
CA ILE A 128 -2.78 13.17 -6.87
C ILE A 128 -3.23 11.78 -7.29
N VAL A 129 -3.36 11.55 -8.59
CA VAL A 129 -3.70 10.25 -9.16
C VAL A 129 -2.39 9.51 -9.40
N MET A 130 -2.30 8.30 -8.85
CA MET A 130 -1.14 7.44 -8.98
C MET A 130 -1.45 6.31 -9.96
N GLY A 131 -0.59 6.13 -10.95
CA GLY A 131 -0.48 4.90 -11.73
C GLY A 131 0.35 3.89 -10.96
N GLY A 132 -0.04 2.63 -11.03
CA GLY A 132 0.64 1.57 -10.31
C GLY A 132 0.70 0.26 -11.08
N LEU A 133 1.85 -0.40 -11.03
CA LEU A 133 2.05 -1.72 -11.60
C LEU A 133 2.79 -2.62 -10.61
N LEU A 134 2.22 -3.79 -10.34
CA LEU A 134 2.89 -4.86 -9.61
C LEU A 134 3.11 -6.05 -10.54
N THR A 135 4.30 -6.64 -10.48
CA THR A 135 4.67 -7.81 -11.28
C THR A 135 5.50 -8.79 -10.47
N ALA A 136 5.49 -10.05 -10.90
CA ALA A 136 6.32 -11.12 -10.36
C ALA A 136 6.79 -12.03 -11.50
N GLU A 137 7.92 -12.70 -11.30
CA GLU A 137 8.32 -13.80 -12.19
C GLU A 137 7.32 -14.96 -12.06
N GLU A 138 7.00 -15.59 -13.18
CA GLU A 138 6.02 -16.67 -13.23
C GLU A 138 6.53 -17.93 -12.55
N ALA A 139 5.83 -18.38 -11.51
CA ALA A 139 6.21 -19.57 -10.78
C ALA A 139 5.88 -20.86 -11.55
N PRO A 140 6.72 -21.91 -11.46
CA PRO A 140 6.48 -23.17 -12.17
C PRO A 140 5.15 -23.86 -11.85
N CYS A 141 4.58 -23.62 -10.67
CA CYS A 141 3.31 -24.21 -10.24
C CYS A 141 2.08 -23.65 -10.97
N ILE A 142 2.20 -22.46 -11.57
CA ILE A 142 1.12 -21.81 -12.32
C ILE A 142 1.42 -21.67 -13.81
N ALA A 143 2.59 -22.14 -14.27
CA ALA A 143 3.09 -21.92 -15.64
C ALA A 143 2.26 -22.61 -16.75
N GLU A 144 1.31 -23.46 -16.36
CA GLU A 144 0.35 -24.11 -17.26
C GLU A 144 -1.01 -23.40 -17.30
N SER A 145 -1.19 -22.30 -16.55
CA SER A 145 -2.45 -21.55 -16.52
C SER A 145 -2.66 -20.74 -17.82
N GLU A 146 -3.89 -20.73 -18.31
CA GLU A 146 -4.31 -19.95 -19.49
C GLU A 146 -4.73 -18.51 -19.13
N VAL A 147 -4.63 -18.11 -17.86
CA VAL A 147 -5.09 -16.78 -17.40
C VAL A 147 -4.11 -15.69 -17.84
N GLU A 148 -4.58 -14.79 -18.70
CA GLU A 148 -3.81 -13.66 -19.24
C GLU A 148 -4.16 -12.36 -18.48
N GLY A 149 -3.51 -12.13 -17.33
CA GLY A 149 -3.59 -10.85 -16.60
C GLY A 149 -4.57 -10.77 -15.44
N SER A 150 -4.63 -9.60 -14.79
CA SER A 150 -5.56 -9.31 -13.70
C SER A 150 -6.95 -8.94 -14.23
N LEU A 151 -7.94 -8.96 -13.34
CA LEU A 151 -9.23 -8.34 -13.61
C LEU A 151 -9.04 -6.83 -13.81
N LEU A 152 -9.74 -6.29 -14.81
CA LEU A 152 -9.84 -4.85 -15.08
C LEU A 152 -11.33 -4.46 -15.02
N THR A 153 -11.68 -3.54 -14.14
CA THR A 153 -13.01 -2.97 -13.97
C THR A 153 -13.01 -1.55 -14.52
N VAL A 154 -13.85 -1.30 -15.52
CA VAL A 154 -13.95 0.05 -16.10
C VAL A 154 -14.83 0.88 -15.17
N THR A 155 -14.20 1.71 -14.34
CA THR A 155 -14.88 2.55 -13.37
C THR A 155 -14.39 3.99 -13.42
N ASP A 156 -15.30 4.92 -13.11
CA ASP A 156 -14.98 6.33 -12.98
C ASP A 156 -14.49 6.60 -11.55
N MET A 157 -13.42 7.38 -11.43
CA MET A 157 -12.89 7.76 -10.14
C MET A 157 -13.93 8.54 -9.31
N PRO A 158 -14.12 8.23 -8.01
CA PRO A 158 -15.05 8.95 -7.16
C PRO A 158 -14.75 10.46 -7.14
N ALA A 159 -15.78 11.30 -7.09
CA ALA A 159 -15.60 12.74 -6.98
C ALA A 159 -14.93 13.12 -5.64
N MET A 160 -14.15 14.20 -5.64
CA MET A 160 -13.59 14.72 -4.40
C MET A 160 -14.72 15.33 -3.55
N SER A 161 -14.59 15.27 -2.22
CA SER A 161 -15.56 15.87 -1.31
C SER A 161 -14.84 16.43 -0.08
N ALA A 162 -15.44 17.42 0.58
CA ALA A 162 -14.85 18.00 1.80
C ALA A 162 -15.05 17.12 3.06
N THR A 163 -15.83 16.06 2.94
CA THR A 163 -16.22 15.17 4.05
C THR A 163 -16.24 13.74 3.57
N VAL A 164 -16.04 12.78 4.47
CA VAL A 164 -16.14 11.36 4.16
C VAL A 164 -17.51 11.06 3.57
N PRO A 165 -17.58 10.36 2.42
CA PRO A 165 -18.85 9.91 1.86
C PRO A 165 -19.67 9.13 2.90
N ASN A 166 -21.00 9.27 2.88
CA ASN A 166 -21.94 8.59 3.78
C ASN A 166 -21.95 9.05 5.26
N THR A 167 -20.80 9.32 5.89
CA THR A 167 -20.72 9.74 7.30
C THR A 167 -20.79 11.26 7.48
N LEU A 168 -20.34 12.02 6.47
CA LEU A 168 -20.20 13.48 6.49
C LEU A 168 -19.17 13.99 7.51
N ASP A 169 -18.28 13.12 7.98
CA ASP A 169 -17.21 13.50 8.88
C ASP A 169 -16.11 14.26 8.14
N GLU A 170 -15.47 15.23 8.80
CA GLU A 170 -14.35 15.98 8.23
C GLU A 170 -13.10 15.08 8.17
N TYR A 171 -12.27 15.23 7.14
CA TYR A 171 -10.99 14.53 7.03
C TYR A 171 -9.86 15.48 6.61
N HIS A 172 -8.62 15.16 6.97
CA HIS A 172 -7.43 15.94 6.61
C HIS A 172 -6.70 15.38 5.39
N ALA A 173 -6.73 14.06 5.22
CA ALA A 173 -6.14 13.36 4.08
C ALA A 173 -7.02 12.16 3.72
N GLY A 174 -7.04 11.80 2.43
CA GLY A 174 -7.75 10.62 1.94
C GLY A 174 -6.88 9.87 0.94
N ILE A 175 -6.99 8.55 0.94
CA ILE A 175 -6.39 7.66 -0.05
C ILE A 175 -7.53 6.89 -0.69
N LEU A 176 -7.54 6.80 -2.02
CA LEU A 176 -8.49 5.96 -2.75
C LEU A 176 -7.70 4.81 -3.36
N LEU A 177 -7.98 3.59 -2.91
CA LEU A 177 -7.38 2.37 -3.45
C LEU A 177 -8.34 1.75 -4.46
N SER A 178 -7.92 1.65 -5.72
CA SER A 178 -8.72 0.98 -6.76
C SER A 178 -8.64 -0.54 -6.61
N ASP A 179 -9.75 -1.20 -6.89
CA ASP A 179 -9.85 -2.64 -7.04
C ASP A 179 -8.93 -3.17 -8.15
N ASP A 180 -8.76 -2.46 -9.27
CA ASP A 180 -7.84 -2.82 -10.36
C ASP A 180 -6.40 -2.94 -9.88
N PHE A 181 -5.93 -1.95 -9.12
CA PHE A 181 -4.59 -1.96 -8.57
C PHE A 181 -4.41 -3.14 -7.59
N THR A 182 -5.43 -3.39 -6.76
CA THR A 182 -5.42 -4.48 -5.78
C THR A 182 -5.51 -5.85 -6.46
N ASN A 183 -6.33 -5.99 -7.50
CA ASN A 183 -6.45 -7.18 -8.34
C ASN A 183 -5.14 -7.43 -9.12
N GLN A 184 -4.45 -6.38 -9.58
CA GLN A 184 -3.13 -6.50 -10.18
C GLN A 184 -2.09 -6.97 -9.16
N ALA A 185 -2.15 -6.48 -7.92
CA ALA A 185 -1.29 -6.97 -6.84
C ALA A 185 -1.55 -8.45 -6.52
N LEU A 186 -2.82 -8.85 -6.36
CA LEU A 186 -3.22 -10.23 -6.14
C LEU A 186 -2.83 -11.14 -7.31
N TYR A 187 -2.96 -10.64 -8.54
CA TYR A 187 -2.48 -11.34 -9.74
C TYR A 187 -0.96 -11.52 -9.70
N ALA A 188 -0.18 -10.52 -9.30
CA ALA A 188 1.27 -10.65 -9.16
C ALA A 188 1.66 -11.67 -8.07
N VAL A 189 0.95 -11.67 -6.93
CA VAL A 189 1.12 -12.65 -5.83
C VAL A 189 0.82 -14.07 -6.31
N TRP A 190 -0.30 -14.26 -7.00
CA TRP A 190 -0.66 -15.54 -7.64
C TRP A 190 0.38 -15.95 -8.68
N ARG A 191 0.77 -15.01 -9.56
CA ARG A 191 1.73 -15.22 -10.63
C ARG A 191 3.09 -15.67 -10.10
N GLY A 192 3.50 -15.02 -9.01
CA GLY A 192 4.72 -15.30 -8.30
C GLY A 192 4.72 -16.61 -7.52
N GLY A 193 3.61 -17.37 -7.52
CA GLY A 193 3.50 -18.65 -6.84
C GLY A 193 3.46 -18.55 -5.32
N VAL A 194 3.17 -17.37 -4.76
CA VAL A 194 3.06 -17.18 -3.30
C VAL A 194 2.00 -18.12 -2.72
N MET A 195 0.95 -18.40 -3.48
CA MET A 195 -0.13 -19.32 -3.10
C MET A 195 0.18 -20.81 -3.34
N CYS A 196 1.38 -21.16 -3.80
CA CYS A 196 1.81 -22.53 -4.08
C CYS A 196 2.57 -23.15 -2.91
N PHE A 197 1.87 -23.39 -1.81
CA PHE A 197 2.42 -24.00 -0.61
C PHE A 197 2.50 -25.51 -0.73
N ALA A 198 3.60 -26.08 -0.21
CA ALA A 198 3.72 -27.51 0.02
C ALA A 198 4.07 -27.73 1.49
N VAL A 199 3.17 -28.38 2.22
CA VAL A 199 3.29 -28.63 3.66
C VAL A 199 3.46 -30.13 3.86
N ALA A 200 4.56 -30.53 4.49
CA ALA A 200 4.81 -31.91 4.92
C ALA A 200 4.71 -32.10 6.44
N ASP A 201 4.69 -31.00 7.19
CA ASP A 201 4.67 -30.98 8.65
C ASP A 201 3.71 -29.85 9.11
N LEU A 202 2.89 -30.12 10.13
CA LEU A 202 2.04 -29.13 10.80
C LEU A 202 2.63 -28.84 12.17
N GLY A 203 3.36 -27.73 12.29
CA GLY A 203 4.13 -27.41 13.50
C GLY A 203 5.23 -28.45 13.73
N ASP A 204 5.22 -29.12 14.88
CA ASP A 204 6.19 -30.17 15.23
C ASP A 204 5.76 -31.59 14.81
N SER A 205 4.59 -31.74 14.16
CA SER A 205 4.02 -33.03 13.79
C SER A 205 4.06 -33.27 12.28
N ALA A 206 4.68 -34.38 11.86
CA ALA A 206 4.68 -34.79 10.46
C ALA A 206 3.26 -35.13 9.98
N LEU A 207 2.90 -34.66 8.79
CA LEU A 207 1.65 -35.04 8.14
C LEU A 207 1.72 -36.52 7.75
N SER A 208 0.70 -37.28 8.11
CA SER A 208 0.54 -38.68 7.72
C SER A 208 -0.84 -38.94 7.12
N THR A 209 -1.00 -40.10 6.49
CA THR A 209 -2.30 -40.54 5.97
C THR A 209 -3.39 -40.63 7.04
N SER A 210 -3.06 -40.66 8.33
CA SER A 210 -4.05 -40.61 9.42
C SER A 210 -5.00 -39.40 9.33
N TYR A 211 -4.51 -38.27 8.82
CA TYR A 211 -5.33 -37.07 8.57
C TYR A 211 -6.37 -37.27 7.45
N LEU A 212 -6.10 -38.15 6.47
CA LEU A 212 -7.12 -38.56 5.50
C LEU A 212 -8.24 -39.36 6.16
N GLY A 213 -7.96 -40.07 7.26
CA GLY A 213 -8.97 -40.72 8.07
C GLY A 213 -10.01 -39.72 8.59
N LEU A 214 -9.58 -38.54 9.05
CA LEU A 214 -10.47 -37.45 9.46
C LEU A 214 -11.31 -36.95 8.29
N LEU A 215 -10.68 -36.73 7.13
CA LEU A 215 -11.37 -36.28 5.91
C LEU A 215 -12.39 -37.30 5.39
N LEU A 216 -12.13 -38.59 5.58
CA LEU A 216 -13.04 -39.68 5.20
C LEU A 216 -14.04 -40.02 6.31
N GLY A 217 -14.06 -39.30 7.44
CA GLY A 217 -14.95 -39.60 8.57
C GLY A 217 -14.73 -41.02 9.11
N LEU A 218 -13.50 -41.54 9.03
CA LEU A 218 -13.13 -42.87 9.50
C LEU A 218 -12.53 -42.79 10.90
N ASP A 219 -13.27 -43.33 11.87
CA ASP A 219 -12.84 -43.35 13.27
C ASP A 219 -11.74 -44.39 13.57
N SER A 220 -11.33 -45.21 12.59
CA SER A 220 -10.32 -46.26 12.80
C SER A 220 -9.31 -46.36 11.66
N GLN A 221 -8.02 -46.41 12.05
CA GLN A 221 -6.89 -46.63 11.15
C GLN A 221 -7.03 -47.93 10.34
N GLU A 222 -7.57 -48.99 10.95
CA GLU A 222 -7.77 -50.28 10.26
C GLU A 222 -8.66 -50.15 9.01
N ARG A 223 -9.69 -49.29 9.06
CA ARG A 223 -10.58 -49.05 7.91
C ARG A 223 -9.91 -48.21 6.84
N LEU A 224 -9.09 -47.25 7.26
CA LEU A 224 -8.30 -46.45 6.35
C LEU A 224 -7.28 -47.33 5.61
N ASP A 225 -6.61 -48.23 6.33
CA ASP A 225 -5.66 -49.18 5.77
C ASP A 225 -6.34 -50.16 4.79
N GLU A 226 -7.56 -50.63 5.10
CA GLU A 226 -8.37 -51.46 4.21
C GLU A 226 -8.78 -50.72 2.92
N LEU A 227 -9.08 -49.41 3.03
CA LEU A 227 -9.55 -48.60 1.92
C LEU A 227 -8.41 -48.14 1.00
N LEU A 228 -7.32 -47.65 1.58
CA LEU A 228 -6.18 -47.11 0.84
C LEU A 228 -5.20 -48.22 0.41
N PHE A 229 -5.25 -49.40 1.05
CA PHE A 229 -4.21 -50.42 0.97
C PHE A 229 -2.82 -49.88 1.35
N LEU A 230 -2.80 -48.82 2.15
CA LEU A 230 -1.63 -48.10 2.66
C LEU A 230 -1.76 -48.05 4.17
N GLY A 231 -0.69 -48.38 4.89
CA GLY A 231 -0.63 -48.09 6.32
C GLY A 231 -0.51 -46.58 6.59
N GLU A 232 -0.22 -46.24 7.84
CA GLU A 232 0.21 -44.88 8.17
C GLU A 232 1.55 -44.57 7.47
N VAL A 233 1.51 -43.67 6.49
CA VAL A 233 2.68 -43.22 5.74
C VAL A 233 2.74 -41.69 5.74
N PRO A 234 3.95 -41.10 5.63
CA PRO A 234 4.09 -39.65 5.48
C PRO A 234 3.28 -39.14 4.29
N MET A 235 2.75 -37.94 4.42
CA MET A 235 1.94 -37.26 3.42
C MET A 235 2.38 -35.80 3.29
N MET A 236 2.24 -35.26 2.09
CA MET A 236 2.37 -33.83 1.82
C MET A 236 1.01 -33.31 1.34
N ILE A 237 0.67 -32.09 1.76
CA ILE A 237 -0.45 -31.33 1.21
C ILE A 237 0.14 -30.22 0.35
N ARG A 238 -0.40 -30.04 -0.86
CA ARG A 238 0.03 -28.98 -1.78
C ARG A 238 -1.17 -28.13 -2.20
N THR A 239 -1.00 -26.81 -2.21
CA THR A 239 -1.98 -25.89 -2.77
C THR A 239 -1.65 -25.59 -4.23
N VAL A 240 -2.67 -25.56 -5.08
CA VAL A 240 -2.58 -25.31 -6.52
C VAL A 240 -3.68 -24.32 -6.88
N PRO A 241 -3.39 -23.01 -6.91
CA PRO A 241 -4.40 -22.01 -7.25
C PRO A 241 -4.72 -22.05 -8.75
N GLU A 242 -5.98 -22.29 -9.12
CA GLU A 242 -6.39 -22.37 -10.53
C GLU A 242 -6.52 -20.98 -11.18
N VAL A 243 -7.07 -20.01 -10.44
CA VAL A 243 -7.30 -18.63 -10.90
C VAL A 243 -6.73 -17.62 -9.89
N PRO A 244 -6.36 -16.41 -10.33
CA PRO A 244 -5.92 -15.36 -9.43
C PRO A 244 -7.06 -14.94 -8.50
N PRO A 245 -6.78 -14.66 -7.21
CA PRO A 245 -7.76 -14.07 -6.30
C PRO A 245 -8.25 -12.72 -6.80
N GLN A 246 -9.48 -12.37 -6.41
CA GLN A 246 -10.09 -11.08 -6.74
C GLN A 246 -10.47 -10.34 -5.46
N VAL A 247 -10.42 -9.03 -5.50
CA VAL A 247 -10.89 -8.18 -4.41
C VAL A 247 -12.31 -7.67 -4.69
N THR A 248 -13.10 -7.51 -3.62
CA THR A 248 -14.32 -6.71 -3.59
C THR A 248 -14.34 -5.89 -2.29
N PHE A 249 -14.77 -4.64 -2.40
CA PHE A 249 -15.01 -3.76 -1.25
C PHE A 249 -16.49 -3.80 -0.81
N ASP A 250 -17.33 -4.59 -1.48
CA ASP A 250 -18.68 -4.93 -1.03
C ASP A 250 -18.62 -6.22 -0.20
N GLY A 251 -18.98 -6.15 1.08
CA GLY A 251 -18.98 -7.30 2.00
C GLY A 251 -19.06 -6.95 3.47
N ASP A 252 -18.80 -7.95 4.32
CA ASP A 252 -18.83 -7.81 5.79
C ASP A 252 -17.51 -7.23 6.35
N HIS A 253 -16.45 -7.22 5.54
CA HIS A 253 -15.11 -6.71 5.88
C HIS A 253 -14.72 -5.54 4.97
N ASP A 254 -13.73 -4.74 5.39
CA ASP A 254 -13.25 -3.57 4.62
C ASP A 254 -12.72 -3.98 3.23
N ILE A 255 -12.01 -5.12 3.18
CA ILE A 255 -11.51 -5.73 1.95
C ILE A 255 -11.89 -7.20 1.96
N ASN A 256 -12.58 -7.66 0.92
CA ASN A 256 -12.94 -9.07 0.79
C ASN A 256 -12.17 -9.66 -0.39
N ILE A 257 -11.40 -10.71 -0.15
CA ILE A 257 -10.57 -11.41 -1.12
C ILE A 257 -11.27 -12.74 -1.45
N ILE A 258 -11.75 -12.85 -2.67
CA ILE A 258 -12.40 -14.05 -3.20
C ILE A 258 -11.31 -14.93 -3.83
N VAL A 259 -11.18 -16.14 -3.31
CA VAL A 259 -10.30 -17.18 -3.86
C VAL A 259 -11.18 -18.29 -4.41
N GLU A 260 -11.23 -18.40 -5.73
CA GLU A 260 -11.98 -19.46 -6.41
C GLU A 260 -11.06 -20.61 -6.83
N GLY A 261 -11.52 -21.84 -6.70
CA GLY A 261 -10.81 -23.01 -7.23
C GLY A 261 -9.42 -23.22 -6.64
N LEU A 262 -9.18 -22.92 -5.36
CA LEU A 262 -7.92 -23.27 -4.72
C LEU A 262 -7.84 -24.79 -4.54
N GLY A 263 -7.05 -25.45 -5.38
CA GLY A 263 -6.85 -26.89 -5.33
C GLY A 263 -5.99 -27.30 -4.15
N ILE A 264 -6.51 -28.15 -3.28
CA ILE A 264 -5.79 -28.77 -2.17
C ILE A 264 -5.51 -30.23 -2.53
N GLU A 265 -4.25 -30.54 -2.84
CA GLU A 265 -3.81 -31.84 -3.31
C GLU A 265 -3.13 -32.64 -2.21
N PHE A 266 -3.50 -33.92 -2.09
CA PHE A 266 -2.95 -34.84 -1.10
C PHE A 266 -1.95 -35.80 -1.75
N TYR A 267 -0.73 -35.82 -1.24
CA TYR A 267 0.39 -36.60 -1.75
C TYR A 267 0.93 -37.55 -0.66
N PRO A 268 0.36 -38.74 -0.46
CA PRO A 268 0.97 -39.77 0.37
C PRO A 268 2.26 -40.33 -0.26
N MET A 269 3.18 -40.79 0.60
CA MET A 269 4.38 -41.49 0.18
C MET A 269 4.05 -42.96 -0.16
N MET A 270 4.11 -43.30 -1.45
CA MET A 270 3.86 -44.64 -1.96
C MET A 270 5.06 -45.13 -2.76
N GLN A 271 5.63 -46.28 -2.37
CA GLN A 271 6.81 -46.85 -3.05
C GLN A 271 7.98 -45.84 -3.17
N ASP A 272 8.31 -45.18 -2.06
CA ASP A 272 9.38 -44.17 -1.96
C ASP A 272 9.19 -42.92 -2.85
N ARG A 273 7.95 -42.62 -3.27
CA ARG A 273 7.60 -41.38 -3.99
C ARG A 273 6.28 -40.79 -3.53
N PHE A 274 6.21 -39.46 -3.48
CA PHE A 274 4.95 -38.75 -3.29
C PHE A 274 4.10 -38.85 -4.55
N THR A 275 2.88 -39.34 -4.41
CA THR A 275 1.95 -39.53 -5.54
C THR A 275 0.61 -38.90 -5.18
N ARG A 276 0.03 -38.15 -6.12
CA ARG A 276 -1.27 -37.49 -5.91
C ARG A 276 -2.35 -38.53 -5.70
N LEU A 277 -3.09 -38.41 -4.61
CA LEU A 277 -4.19 -39.31 -4.24
C LEU A 277 -5.55 -38.67 -4.49
N ALA A 278 -5.71 -37.40 -4.10
CA ALA A 278 -6.94 -36.64 -4.28
C ALA A 278 -6.64 -35.14 -4.41
N THR A 279 -7.57 -34.42 -5.05
CA THR A 279 -7.59 -32.95 -5.12
C THR A 279 -8.99 -32.47 -4.77
N VAL A 280 -9.06 -31.57 -3.79
CA VAL A 280 -10.30 -30.85 -3.43
C VAL A 280 -10.08 -29.39 -3.75
N ALA A 281 -10.82 -28.87 -4.73
CA ALA A 281 -10.87 -27.44 -4.98
C ALA A 281 -11.80 -26.78 -3.96
N ILE A 282 -11.39 -25.65 -3.41
CA ILE A 282 -12.23 -24.83 -2.54
C ILE A 282 -12.43 -23.45 -3.11
N ASP A 283 -13.64 -22.95 -2.96
CA ASP A 283 -13.95 -21.53 -3.10
C ASP A 283 -14.07 -20.98 -1.67
N VAL A 284 -13.30 -19.94 -1.36
CA VAL A 284 -13.23 -19.33 -0.02
C VAL A 284 -13.12 -17.81 -0.14
N THR A 285 -13.74 -17.10 0.81
CA THR A 285 -13.59 -15.65 0.96
C THR A 285 -12.75 -15.36 2.21
N ALA A 286 -11.74 -14.52 2.06
CA ALA A 286 -10.99 -13.97 3.18
C ALA A 286 -11.36 -12.49 3.35
N GLY A 287 -11.72 -12.09 4.55
CA GLY A 287 -11.94 -10.70 4.93
C GLY A 287 -10.67 -10.08 5.51
N VAL A 288 -10.41 -8.82 5.20
CA VAL A 288 -9.36 -8.03 5.84
C VAL A 288 -10.01 -6.79 6.41
N ASP A 289 -9.82 -6.59 7.71
CA ASP A 289 -10.26 -5.40 8.43
C ASP A 289 -9.04 -4.55 8.79
N LEU A 290 -9.18 -3.24 8.61
CA LEU A 290 -8.12 -2.27 8.81
C LEU A 290 -8.51 -1.32 9.93
N GLU A 291 -7.74 -1.32 11.02
CA GLU A 291 -7.99 -0.41 12.14
C GLU A 291 -6.73 0.31 12.59
N ILE A 292 -6.88 1.49 13.19
CA ILE A 292 -5.76 2.17 13.85
C ILE A 292 -5.74 1.74 15.31
N ASP A 293 -4.63 1.12 15.71
CA ASP A 293 -4.45 0.68 17.09
C ASP A 293 -4.23 1.88 18.04
N PRO A 294 -4.28 1.68 19.37
CA PRO A 294 -4.05 2.76 20.33
C PRO A 294 -2.65 3.41 20.27
N THR A 295 -1.70 2.79 19.55
CA THR A 295 -0.36 3.35 19.32
C THR A 295 -0.29 4.19 18.05
N GLY A 296 -1.31 4.17 17.20
CA GLY A 296 -1.30 4.86 15.91
C GLY A 296 -0.71 4.02 14.78
N ALA A 297 -0.50 2.72 15.01
CA ALA A 297 -0.13 1.77 13.96
C ALA A 297 -1.39 1.28 13.23
N LEU A 298 -1.25 0.91 11.96
CA LEU A 298 -2.30 0.24 11.20
C LEU A 298 -2.29 -1.24 11.59
N ALA A 299 -3.30 -1.67 12.32
CA ALA A 299 -3.57 -3.07 12.57
C ALA A 299 -4.38 -3.64 11.40
N ILE A 300 -3.97 -4.83 10.97
CA ILE A 300 -4.59 -5.59 9.89
C ILE A 300 -5.06 -6.90 10.51
N ASP A 301 -6.37 -7.11 10.54
CA ASP A 301 -6.97 -8.37 10.95
C ASP A 301 -7.40 -9.15 9.70
N LEU A 302 -7.04 -10.43 9.63
CA LEU A 302 -7.33 -11.30 8.49
C LEU A 302 -8.29 -12.40 8.94
N HIS A 303 -9.51 -12.31 8.46
CA HIS A 303 -10.57 -13.27 8.69
C HIS A 303 -10.67 -14.25 7.51
N LEU A 304 -10.78 -15.54 7.80
CA LEU A 304 -11.10 -16.54 6.77
C LEU A 304 -12.50 -17.09 7.02
N ASP A 305 -13.36 -17.01 6.01
CA ASP A 305 -14.71 -17.57 6.10
C ASP A 305 -14.68 -19.10 5.92
N THR A 306 -14.43 -19.80 7.03
CA THR A 306 -14.45 -21.26 7.05
C THR A 306 -15.86 -21.85 7.10
N ASP A 307 -16.89 -21.03 7.36
CA ASP A 307 -18.27 -21.47 7.48
C ASP A 307 -18.95 -21.61 6.11
N HIS A 308 -18.50 -20.86 5.11
CA HIS A 308 -19.01 -20.90 3.73
C HIS A 308 -18.04 -21.52 2.71
N LEU A 309 -17.24 -22.49 3.14
CA LEU A 309 -16.41 -23.26 2.22
C LEU A 309 -17.30 -24.06 1.25
N ASN A 310 -17.00 -23.95 -0.05
CA ASN A 310 -17.65 -24.76 -1.10
C ASN A 310 -16.66 -25.79 -1.67
N PRO A 311 -16.37 -26.89 -0.95
CA PRO A 311 -15.42 -27.90 -1.42
C PRO A 311 -15.99 -28.71 -2.58
N ARG A 312 -15.16 -28.96 -3.59
CA ARG A 312 -15.45 -29.76 -4.77
C ARG A 312 -14.29 -30.69 -5.09
N VAL A 313 -14.54 -31.99 -5.15
CA VAL A 313 -13.50 -32.96 -5.53
C VAL A 313 -13.27 -32.92 -7.03
N THR A 314 -12.07 -32.49 -7.46
CA THR A 314 -11.68 -32.41 -8.87
C THR A 314 -10.86 -33.62 -9.32
N TYR A 315 -10.24 -34.34 -8.38
CA TYR A 315 -9.47 -35.56 -8.65
C TYR A 315 -9.54 -36.52 -7.46
N ASN A 316 -9.71 -37.82 -7.72
CA ASN A 316 -9.76 -38.85 -6.67
C ASN A 316 -9.36 -40.22 -7.21
N GLU A 317 -8.24 -40.76 -6.74
CA GLU A 317 -7.73 -42.10 -7.05
C GLU A 317 -8.06 -43.14 -5.96
N ILE A 318 -8.70 -42.72 -4.85
CA ILE A 318 -9.13 -43.63 -3.78
C ILE A 318 -10.31 -44.44 -4.28
N ALA A 319 -11.45 -43.78 -4.44
CA ALA A 319 -12.69 -44.36 -4.94
C ALA A 319 -13.68 -43.23 -5.26
N PRO A 320 -14.27 -43.17 -6.48
CA PRO A 320 -15.18 -42.07 -6.87
C PRO A 320 -16.43 -41.92 -6.00
N ASP A 321 -16.87 -42.99 -5.34
CA ASP A 321 -18.01 -43.01 -4.42
C ASP A 321 -17.74 -42.29 -3.08
N LEU A 322 -16.49 -41.89 -2.83
CA LEU A 322 -16.10 -41.14 -1.63
C LEU A 322 -16.12 -39.62 -1.83
N ASN A 323 -16.38 -39.12 -3.04
CA ASN A 323 -16.34 -37.68 -3.31
C ASN A 323 -17.26 -36.88 -2.37
N GLU A 324 -18.52 -37.31 -2.22
CA GLU A 324 -19.50 -36.65 -1.34
C GLU A 324 -19.03 -36.62 0.13
N LEU A 325 -18.33 -37.67 0.56
CA LEU A 325 -17.80 -37.77 1.93
C LEU A 325 -16.60 -36.85 2.14
N LEU A 326 -15.69 -36.78 1.16
CA LEU A 326 -14.57 -35.84 1.15
C LEU A 326 -15.08 -34.40 1.22
N GLU A 327 -16.03 -34.04 0.35
CA GLU A 327 -16.63 -32.70 0.31
C GLU A 327 -17.31 -32.35 1.64
N SER A 328 -18.13 -33.25 2.19
CA SER A 328 -18.87 -33.00 3.44
C SER A 328 -17.98 -32.83 4.67
N ASN A 329 -16.81 -33.46 4.72
CA ASN A 329 -15.91 -33.42 5.88
C ASN A 329 -14.77 -32.41 5.71
N PHE A 330 -14.59 -31.85 4.50
CA PHE A 330 -13.44 -30.99 4.18
C PHE A 330 -13.37 -29.76 5.07
N GLY A 331 -14.51 -29.09 5.34
CA GLY A 331 -14.53 -27.90 6.18
C GLY A 331 -14.02 -28.15 7.60
N GLY A 332 -14.41 -29.27 8.21
CA GLY A 332 -13.91 -29.66 9.54
C GLY A 332 -12.41 -29.98 9.54
N PHE A 333 -11.92 -30.61 8.47
CA PHE A 333 -10.48 -30.86 8.29
C PHE A 333 -9.68 -29.55 8.13
N LEU A 334 -10.17 -28.63 7.28
CA LEU A 334 -9.50 -27.35 7.05
C LEU A 334 -9.46 -26.49 8.32
N GLY A 335 -10.55 -26.48 9.09
CA GLY A 335 -10.60 -25.80 10.40
C GLY A 335 -9.50 -26.30 11.35
N VAL A 336 -9.29 -27.61 11.45
CA VAL A 336 -8.19 -28.18 12.27
C VAL A 336 -6.82 -27.73 11.79
N ILE A 337 -6.58 -27.67 10.47
CA ILE A 337 -5.31 -27.20 9.91
C ILE A 337 -5.10 -25.72 10.24
N ILE A 338 -6.11 -24.88 10.02
CA ILE A 338 -6.03 -23.44 10.28
C ILE A 338 -5.83 -23.18 11.77
N ASP A 339 -6.53 -23.87 12.66
CA ASP A 339 -6.34 -23.71 14.11
C ASP A 339 -4.92 -24.11 14.54
N THR A 340 -4.32 -25.08 13.84
CA THR A 340 -2.97 -25.57 14.13
C THR A 340 -1.87 -24.66 13.58
N VAL A 341 -2.10 -24.02 12.41
CA VAL A 341 -1.07 -23.26 11.67
C VAL A 341 -1.34 -21.75 11.66
N GLY A 342 -2.60 -21.36 11.47
CA GLY A 342 -3.07 -20.01 11.19
C GLY A 342 -3.22 -19.10 12.41
N GLY A 343 -3.50 -19.65 13.61
CA GLY A 343 -3.76 -18.82 14.80
C GLY A 343 -2.63 -17.83 15.18
N SER A 344 -1.39 -18.08 14.78
CA SER A 344 -0.26 -17.15 14.99
C SER A 344 0.12 -16.33 13.75
N LEU A 345 -0.40 -16.68 12.58
CA LEU A 345 -0.01 -16.09 11.29
C LEU A 345 -1.06 -15.09 10.78
N LEU A 346 -2.31 -15.24 11.24
CA LEU A 346 -3.45 -14.41 10.84
C LEU A 346 -3.74 -13.27 11.84
N GLU A 347 -3.31 -13.39 13.11
CA GLU A 347 -3.59 -12.41 14.15
C GLU A 347 -2.44 -11.39 14.34
N GLY A 348 -2.79 -10.10 14.36
CA GLY A 348 -1.94 -9.06 14.94
C GLY A 348 -0.84 -8.49 14.04
N MET A 349 -1.05 -8.45 12.72
CA MET A 349 -0.17 -7.72 11.83
C MET A 349 -0.34 -6.21 12.07
N THR A 350 0.69 -5.56 12.58
CA THR A 350 0.70 -4.10 12.80
C THR A 350 1.78 -3.46 11.94
N ILE A 351 1.40 -2.47 11.13
CA ILE A 351 2.32 -1.66 10.33
C ILE A 351 2.47 -0.29 11.00
N GLY A 352 3.71 0.06 11.35
CA GLY A 352 4.02 1.38 11.89
C GLY A 352 3.75 2.47 10.86
N MET A 353 2.84 3.39 11.16
CA MET A 353 2.53 4.50 10.27
C MET A 353 3.54 5.64 10.45
N PRO A 354 3.97 6.31 9.36
CA PRO A 354 4.90 7.41 9.46
C PRO A 354 4.27 8.59 10.23
N THR A 355 5.06 9.23 11.08
CA THR A 355 4.66 10.45 11.79
C THR A 355 5.49 11.64 11.31
N PHE A 356 4.85 12.80 11.20
CA PHE A 356 5.47 14.05 10.79
C PHE A 356 5.42 15.04 11.95
N ASN A 357 6.59 15.32 12.58
CA ASN A 357 6.70 16.25 13.71
C ASN A 357 5.77 15.92 14.89
N GLY A 358 5.54 14.63 15.17
CA GLY A 358 4.61 14.16 16.22
C GLY A 358 3.13 14.25 15.85
N LEU A 359 2.82 14.62 14.60
CA LEU A 359 1.50 14.43 14.01
C LEU A 359 1.46 13.09 13.29
N GLY A 360 0.38 12.34 13.51
CA GLY A 360 0.11 11.10 12.82
C GLY A 360 -1.38 10.83 12.74
N LEU A 361 -1.72 9.63 12.29
CA LEU A 361 -3.11 9.21 12.12
C LEU A 361 -3.74 9.00 13.51
N THR A 362 -4.88 9.64 13.74
CA THR A 362 -5.63 9.53 15.02
C THR A 362 -6.99 8.87 14.86
N ALA A 363 -7.54 8.91 13.65
CA ALA A 363 -8.72 8.17 13.25
C ALA A 363 -8.58 7.81 11.77
N LEU A 364 -9.19 6.68 11.42
CA LEU A 364 -9.32 6.16 10.07
C LEU A 364 -10.80 5.86 9.86
N ASP A 365 -11.35 6.34 8.76
CA ASP A 365 -12.68 6.01 8.28
C ASP A 365 -12.53 5.31 6.92
N LEU A 366 -13.21 4.18 6.76
CA LEU A 366 -13.09 3.31 5.60
C LEU A 366 -14.45 3.21 4.94
N GLU A 367 -14.50 3.59 3.68
CA GLU A 367 -15.73 3.61 2.92
C GLU A 367 -15.50 2.99 1.55
N ALA A 368 -16.32 2.01 1.21
CA ALA A 368 -16.36 1.45 -0.13
C ALA A 368 -17.12 2.41 -1.05
N LEU A 369 -16.49 2.78 -2.16
CA LEU A 369 -16.95 3.82 -3.09
C LEU A 369 -16.99 3.27 -4.51
N GLY A 370 -17.88 3.82 -5.32
CA GLY A 370 -17.83 3.59 -6.76
C GLY A 370 -18.95 4.30 -7.51
N SER A 371 -19.01 4.03 -8.81
CA SER A 371 -19.93 4.72 -9.73
C SER A 371 -21.41 4.37 -9.49
N SER A 372 -21.67 3.25 -8.81
CA SER A 372 -23.01 2.75 -8.46
C SER A 372 -22.98 2.09 -7.09
N PRO A 373 -24.09 2.08 -6.32
CA PRO A 373 -24.19 1.32 -5.06
C PRO A 373 -23.97 -0.19 -5.20
N THR A 374 -23.85 -0.70 -6.41
CA THR A 374 -23.64 -2.12 -6.73
C THR A 374 -22.26 -2.39 -7.33
N LEU A 375 -21.45 -1.36 -7.54
CA LEU A 375 -20.10 -1.42 -8.12
C LEU A 375 -19.23 -0.53 -7.25
N LEU A 376 -18.74 -1.11 -6.16
CA LEU A 376 -17.88 -0.44 -5.18
C LEU A 376 -16.43 -0.80 -5.51
N ASP A 377 -15.89 -0.10 -6.50
CA ASP A 377 -14.60 -0.41 -7.13
C ASP A 377 -13.42 0.31 -6.45
N PHE A 378 -13.68 1.14 -5.43
CA PHE A 378 -12.66 1.84 -4.66
C PHE A 378 -12.86 1.63 -3.16
N LEU A 379 -11.76 1.47 -2.43
CA LEU A 379 -11.74 1.63 -0.99
C LEU A 379 -11.18 3.02 -0.66
N GLY A 380 -12.04 3.87 -0.12
CA GLY A 380 -11.66 5.16 0.42
C GLY A 380 -11.19 5.03 1.86
N THR A 381 -9.97 5.45 2.12
CA THR A 381 -9.37 5.53 3.45
C THR A 381 -9.19 6.98 3.83
N TYR A 382 -9.98 7.48 4.76
CA TYR A 382 -10.01 8.86 5.18
C TYR A 382 -9.44 9.01 6.58
N ALA A 383 -8.55 10.00 6.75
CA ALA A 383 -7.79 10.12 7.97
C ALA A 383 -7.89 11.49 8.61
N LEU A 384 -7.97 11.46 9.95
CA LEU A 384 -7.74 12.63 10.79
C LEU A 384 -6.31 12.63 11.31
N LEU A 385 -5.55 13.64 10.90
CA LEU A 385 -4.24 13.95 11.46
C LEU A 385 -4.37 14.65 12.83
N GLY A 386 -3.63 14.16 13.81
CA GLY A 386 -3.56 14.73 15.16
C GLY A 386 -2.26 14.37 15.87
N GLN A 387 -2.08 14.83 17.11
CA GLN A 387 -0.90 14.46 17.89
C GLN A 387 -0.95 12.98 18.26
N THR A 388 0.08 12.21 17.88
CA THR A 388 0.22 10.80 18.24
C THR A 388 1.52 10.56 18.99
N THR A 389 1.52 9.55 19.85
CA THR A 389 2.71 9.08 20.56
C THR A 389 3.36 7.85 19.92
N GLY A 390 2.80 7.31 18.84
CA GLY A 390 3.37 6.13 18.18
C GLY A 390 3.51 6.27 16.67
N GLY A 391 4.31 5.35 16.13
CA GLY A 391 5.03 5.48 14.88
C GLY A 391 6.51 5.76 15.13
N GLU A 392 7.39 4.86 14.70
CA GLU A 392 8.82 5.14 14.67
C GLU A 392 9.04 6.33 13.72
N SER A 393 9.60 7.42 14.22
CA SER A 393 10.00 8.55 13.38
C SER A 393 11.19 8.12 12.54
N SER A 394 10.95 7.44 11.41
CA SER A 394 12.03 6.97 10.53
C SER A 394 12.76 8.11 9.81
N GLY A 395 12.29 9.35 9.96
CA GLY A 395 12.88 10.55 9.33
C GLY A 395 13.27 11.68 10.28
N GLY A 396 13.10 11.52 11.59
CA GLY A 396 13.52 12.54 12.56
C GLY A 396 15.03 12.46 12.78
N CYS A 397 15.74 13.58 12.66
CA CYS A 397 17.16 13.67 13.02
C CYS A 397 17.38 13.32 14.50
N ASP A 398 17.49 12.03 14.82
CA ASP A 398 17.72 11.49 16.18
C ASP A 398 19.12 11.80 16.75
N GLY A 399 19.87 12.67 16.08
CA GLY A 399 21.18 13.15 16.52
C GLY A 399 21.17 14.28 17.54
N CYS A 400 20.01 14.81 17.96
CA CYS A 400 19.97 16.07 18.74
C CYS A 400 19.31 16.01 20.13
N ALA A 401 18.73 14.89 20.57
CA ALA A 401 17.89 14.93 21.78
C ALA A 401 18.62 14.72 23.13
N ASP A 402 19.72 13.96 23.20
CA ASP A 402 20.18 13.45 24.52
C ASP A 402 21.61 13.84 24.97
N SER A 403 22.25 14.82 24.34
CA SER A 403 23.48 15.41 24.89
C SER A 403 23.25 16.87 25.30
N ALA A 404 23.38 17.11 26.59
CA ALA A 404 23.28 18.42 27.22
C ALA A 404 24.16 19.46 26.51
N GLY A 405 23.54 20.35 25.73
CA GLY A 405 24.17 21.59 25.28
C GLY A 405 23.83 22.01 23.85
N CYS A 406 22.62 22.53 23.62
CA CYS A 406 22.38 23.41 22.48
C CYS A 406 23.07 24.76 22.74
N GLY A 407 24.35 24.84 22.40
CA GLY A 407 25.05 26.10 22.21
C GLY A 407 24.46 26.86 21.03
N ALA A 408 24.46 28.19 21.10
CA ALA A 408 23.77 29.13 20.22
C ALA A 408 24.33 29.25 18.78
N ASP A 409 25.06 28.26 18.28
CA ASP A 409 25.62 28.28 16.92
C ASP A 409 24.91 27.21 16.09
N GLY A 410 24.06 27.69 15.17
CA GLY A 410 23.03 26.92 14.51
C GLY A 410 23.50 25.71 13.69
N CYS A 411 22.54 24.82 13.42
CA CYS A 411 22.65 23.77 12.42
C CYS A 411 22.91 24.39 11.05
N ALA A 412 24.20 24.57 10.73
CA ALA A 412 24.62 24.88 9.39
C ALA A 412 24.36 23.66 8.51
N ALA A 413 23.52 23.84 7.50
CA ALA A 413 23.34 22.92 6.39
C ALA A 413 24.72 22.50 5.83
N GLY A 414 25.07 21.23 6.05
CA GLY A 414 26.26 20.61 5.48
C GLY A 414 25.99 20.29 4.02
N GLY A 415 26.72 20.97 3.14
CA GLY A 415 26.69 20.73 1.71
C GLY A 415 27.16 19.33 1.33
N LEU A 416 26.54 18.81 0.27
CA LEU A 416 26.99 17.65 -0.49
C LEU A 416 28.42 17.89 -0.98
N GLY A 417 29.33 16.98 -0.64
CA GLY A 417 30.72 16.99 -1.07
C GLY A 417 31.28 15.57 -1.12
N ASP A 418 31.31 15.03 -2.33
CA ASP A 418 32.22 14.05 -2.93
C ASP A 418 32.77 12.87 -2.10
N GLU A 419 32.47 11.68 -2.63
CA GLU A 419 33.33 10.50 -2.74
C GLU A 419 34.62 10.50 -1.90
N SER A 420 34.56 9.97 -0.68
CA SER A 420 35.77 9.45 -0.02
C SER A 420 35.42 8.33 0.95
N GLY A 421 36.00 7.16 0.70
CA GLY A 421 35.68 5.91 1.37
C GLY A 421 36.08 5.87 2.84
N CYS A 422 35.20 5.29 3.66
CA CYS A 422 35.51 4.86 5.02
C CYS A 422 36.21 3.49 5.00
N GLY A 423 37.52 3.53 4.75
CA GLY A 423 38.44 2.45 5.12
C GLY A 423 39.40 2.99 6.18
N GLY A 424 39.29 2.51 7.42
CA GLY A 424 40.20 2.96 8.48
C GLY A 424 39.94 2.32 9.84
N GLU A 425 40.55 1.16 10.05
CA GLU A 425 40.86 0.62 11.38
C GLU A 425 41.67 1.65 12.20
N GLY A 426 41.31 1.89 13.47
CA GLY A 426 42.18 2.68 14.34
C GLY A 426 41.62 3.13 15.68
N GLY A 427 41.81 2.30 16.72
CA GLY A 427 42.31 2.76 18.03
C GLY A 427 41.34 3.45 19.00
N CYS A 428 40.76 2.66 19.90
CA CYS A 428 40.27 3.16 21.19
C CYS A 428 41.47 3.55 22.08
N GLY A 429 41.83 4.83 22.08
CA GLY A 429 42.76 5.43 23.03
C GLY A 429 42.02 5.92 24.28
N ILE A 430 42.33 5.30 25.41
CA ILE A 430 41.97 5.71 26.77
C ILE A 430 42.81 6.94 27.15
N ASP A 431 42.16 8.00 27.63
CA ASP A 431 42.60 8.99 28.64
C ASP A 431 41.58 10.16 28.56
N GLY A 432 40.78 10.49 29.57
CA GLY A 432 41.19 10.89 30.91
C GLY A 432 41.02 12.40 31.03
N CYS A 433 39.86 12.86 31.49
CA CYS A 433 39.66 14.23 32.01
C CYS A 433 38.89 14.15 33.32
N GLY A 434 39.47 14.77 34.35
CA GLY A 434 38.84 15.02 35.64
C GLY A 434 38.09 16.33 35.69
#